data_AF-A0A644Z2B0-F1
#
_entry.id   AF-A0A644Z2B0-F1
#
_cell.length_a   1.000
_cell.length_b   1.000
_cell.length_c   1.000
_cell.angle_alpha   90.00
_cell.angle_beta   90.00
_cell.angle_gamma   90.00
#
_symmetry.space_group_name_H-M   'P 1'
#
loop_
_entity.id
_entity.type
_entity.pdbx_description
1 polymer ?
#
loop_
_entity_poly.entity_id
_entity_poly.type
_entity_poly.pdbx_seq_one_letter_code
_entity_poly.pdbx_strand_id
1 'polypeptide(L)'
;MREHEGASSKYASKTDPTDLYYMYCHYGMNASMTSQVKSMMSKISSPSDFMFVGDTFYTSVPARGWYVMHQCWVDGGGSVDGRHNGFANILFGDGHAESLNTNMGSTPREQYTGTKNPYAKAPFDNNSTLNPRWYAIP
;
A
#
# COMPACT_ATOMS: atom_id res chain seq x y z
N MET A 1 -7.14 30.18 -45.09
CA MET A 1 -6.98 28.78 -44.64
C MET A 1 -5.55 28.66 -44.17
N ARG A 2 -5.32 28.66 -42.86
CA ARG A 2 -3.98 28.57 -42.27
C ARG A 2 -3.98 27.27 -41.48
N GLU A 3 -3.19 26.31 -41.95
CA GLU A 3 -3.07 24.99 -41.35
C GLU A 3 -2.53 25.14 -39.93
N HIS A 4 -3.24 24.55 -38.96
CA HIS A 4 -2.82 24.52 -37.57
C HIS A 4 -1.87 23.32 -37.43
N GLU A 5 -0.58 23.62 -37.51
CA GLU A 5 0.50 22.67 -37.27
C GLU A 5 0.44 22.13 -35.83
N GLY A 6 0.50 20.80 -35.72
CA GLY A 6 1.21 20.09 -34.65
C GLY A 6 0.72 20.32 -33.22
N ALA A 7 -0.32 19.60 -32.80
CA ALA A 7 -0.47 19.20 -31.39
C ALA A 7 0.63 18.17 -31.04
N SER A 8 1.86 18.66 -30.89
CA SER A 8 2.98 17.87 -30.39
C SER A 8 2.76 17.56 -28.90
N SER A 9 2.72 16.26 -28.62
CA SER A 9 2.68 15.60 -27.32
C SER A 9 3.46 16.37 -26.23
N LYS A 10 2.75 17.05 -25.33
CA LYS A 10 3.31 17.67 -24.12
C LYS A 10 3.31 16.77 -22.89
N TYR A 11 3.16 15.45 -23.07
CA TYR A 11 3.33 14.47 -21.98
C TYR A 11 4.70 13.77 -22.06
N ALA A 12 5.73 14.53 -22.43
CA ALA A 12 7.10 14.11 -22.16
C ALA A 12 7.33 14.23 -20.64
N SER A 13 7.42 13.09 -19.96
CA SER A 13 7.83 13.00 -18.55
C SER A 13 9.14 13.73 -18.36
N LYS A 14 9.10 14.96 -17.85
CA LYS A 14 10.27 15.60 -17.27
C LYS A 14 10.54 14.89 -15.96
N THR A 15 11.43 13.91 -15.97
CA THR A 15 12.04 13.40 -14.75
C THR A 15 13.02 14.46 -14.26
N ASP A 16 12.54 15.36 -13.40
CA ASP A 16 13.44 16.19 -12.60
C ASP A 16 14.20 15.25 -11.64
N PRO A 17 15.54 15.26 -11.59
CA PRO A 17 16.28 14.42 -10.66
C PRO A 17 15.95 14.68 -9.18
N THR A 18 15.28 15.79 -8.84
CA THR A 18 14.71 16.02 -7.50
C THR A 18 13.30 15.46 -7.32
N ASP A 19 12.58 15.12 -8.40
CA ASP A 19 11.26 14.44 -8.37
C ASP A 19 11.36 12.97 -7.92
N LEU A 20 12.58 12.44 -7.75
CA LEU A 20 12.83 11.12 -7.17
C LEU A 20 12.43 11.04 -5.69
N TYR A 21 12.21 12.18 -5.01
CA TYR A 21 11.72 12.21 -3.63
C TYR A 21 10.19 12.22 -3.52
N TYR A 22 9.48 12.58 -4.60
CA TYR A 22 8.04 12.36 -4.72
C TYR A 22 7.77 11.00 -5.35
N MET A 23 8.35 9.94 -4.77
CA MET A 23 7.98 8.59 -5.14
C MET A 23 6.47 8.47 -4.94
N TYR A 24 5.75 8.22 -6.02
CA TYR A 24 4.29 8.19 -6.06
C TYR A 24 3.72 7.37 -4.90
N CYS A 25 2.71 7.90 -4.22
CA CYS A 25 1.96 7.06 -3.27
C CYS A 25 1.27 5.99 -4.09
N HIS A 26 1.45 4.74 -3.70
CA HIS A 26 0.84 3.63 -4.39
C HIS A 26 -0.12 2.96 -3.43
N TYR A 27 -1.40 3.05 -3.78
CA TYR A 27 -2.43 2.27 -3.12
C TYR A 27 -2.13 0.79 -3.36
N GLY A 28 -2.08 0.03 -2.29
CA GLY A 28 -1.90 -1.41 -2.35
C GLY A 28 -3.19 -2.10 -1.97
N MET A 29 -3.65 -3.05 -2.79
CA MET A 29 -4.82 -3.86 -2.46
C MET A 29 -4.37 -5.05 -1.62
N ASN A 30 -5.15 -5.39 -0.61
CA ASN A 30 -4.93 -6.56 0.24
C ASN A 30 -4.65 -7.80 -0.62
N ALA A 31 -3.57 -8.51 -0.35
CA ALA A 31 -3.14 -9.70 -1.09
C ALA A 31 -4.26 -10.74 -1.25
N SER A 32 -5.14 -10.87 -0.26
CA SER A 32 -6.30 -11.76 -0.26
C SER A 32 -7.30 -11.44 -1.38
N MET A 33 -7.33 -10.20 -1.87
CA MET A 33 -8.21 -9.72 -2.95
C MET A 33 -7.53 -9.74 -4.32
N THR A 34 -6.23 -10.03 -4.35
CA THR A 34 -5.45 -10.18 -5.59
C THR A 34 -5.47 -11.64 -6.05
N SER A 35 -4.95 -11.91 -7.25
CA SER A 35 -4.93 -13.26 -7.86
C SER A 35 -4.25 -14.35 -7.03
N GLN A 36 -3.61 -13.99 -5.90
CA GLN A 36 -2.89 -14.89 -5.01
C GLN A 36 -3.81 -15.71 -4.08
N VAL A 37 -5.04 -15.24 -3.79
CA VAL A 37 -5.96 -15.94 -2.89
C VAL A 37 -7.39 -15.90 -3.46
N LYS A 38 -8.09 -17.04 -3.45
CA LYS A 38 -9.52 -17.11 -3.83
C LYS A 38 -10.39 -16.59 -2.69
N SER A 39 -10.42 -15.28 -2.47
CA SER A 39 -11.32 -14.67 -1.49
C SER A 39 -12.55 -14.11 -2.21
N MET A 40 -13.74 -14.34 -1.64
CA MET A 40 -14.98 -13.72 -2.13
C MET A 40 -15.33 -12.58 -1.19
N MET A 41 -15.53 -11.35 -1.72
CA MET A 41 -15.96 -10.21 -0.89
C MET A 41 -17.25 -10.50 -0.12
N SER A 42 -18.14 -11.32 -0.68
CA SER A 42 -19.37 -11.77 -0.02
C SER A 42 -19.15 -12.64 1.23
N LYS A 43 -17.91 -13.09 1.50
CA LYS A 43 -17.54 -13.88 2.67
C LYS A 43 -16.78 -13.07 3.73
N ILE A 44 -16.64 -11.77 3.57
CA ILE A 44 -16.08 -10.90 4.61
C ILE A 44 -17.08 -10.84 5.77
N SER A 45 -16.73 -11.48 6.90
CA SER A 45 -17.58 -11.54 8.10
C SER A 45 -17.64 -10.21 8.86
N SER A 46 -16.55 -9.43 8.84
CA SER A 46 -16.45 -8.11 9.46
C SER A 46 -15.84 -7.07 8.51
N PRO A 47 -16.65 -6.48 7.60
CA PRO A 47 -16.15 -5.51 6.62
C PRO A 47 -15.47 -4.28 7.23
N SER A 48 -15.90 -3.86 8.43
CA SER A 48 -15.29 -2.76 9.18
C SER A 48 -13.93 -3.09 9.79
N ASP A 49 -13.53 -4.35 9.86
CA ASP A 49 -12.19 -4.72 10.31
C ASP A 49 -11.28 -5.08 9.14
N PHE A 50 -11.84 -5.48 8.00
CA PHE A 50 -11.08 -5.92 6.84
C PHE A 50 -10.38 -4.76 6.11
N MET A 51 -9.04 -4.74 6.13
CA MET A 51 -8.24 -3.79 5.36
C MET A 51 -8.32 -4.15 3.88
N PHE A 52 -8.89 -3.26 3.07
CA PHE A 52 -9.10 -3.50 1.65
C PHE A 52 -7.98 -2.90 0.80
N VAL A 53 -7.67 -1.63 1.02
CA VAL A 53 -6.60 -0.89 0.35
C VAL A 53 -5.83 -0.09 1.38
N GLY A 54 -4.51 0.01 1.23
CA GLY A 54 -3.68 0.83 2.12
C GLY A 54 -2.58 1.58 1.39
N ASP A 55 -1.97 2.54 2.08
CA ASP A 55 -0.73 3.15 1.64
C ASP A 55 0.38 2.09 1.60
N THR A 56 0.97 1.88 0.43
CA THR A 56 2.02 0.88 0.24
C THR A 56 3.19 1.38 -0.59
N PHE A 57 4.31 0.68 -0.45
CA PHE A 57 5.49 0.82 -1.30
C PHE A 57 6.06 -0.56 -1.61
N TYR A 58 6.89 -0.65 -2.64
CA TYR A 58 7.54 -1.91 -3.02
C TYR A 58 9.00 -1.89 -2.59
N THR A 59 9.38 -2.88 -1.79
CA THR A 59 10.66 -2.86 -1.05
C THR A 59 11.88 -2.98 -1.96
N SER A 60 11.74 -3.55 -3.17
CA SER A 60 12.84 -3.67 -4.16
C SER A 60 12.82 -2.65 -5.29
N VAL A 61 11.64 -2.11 -5.65
CA VAL A 61 11.49 -1.14 -6.75
C VAL A 61 10.43 -0.10 -6.37
N PRO A 62 10.77 0.90 -5.54
CA PRO A 62 9.75 1.75 -4.93
C PRO A 62 9.08 2.74 -5.91
N ALA A 63 9.53 2.82 -7.17
CA ALA A 63 8.98 3.71 -8.22
C ALA A 63 7.92 3.04 -9.13
N ARG A 64 7.48 1.83 -8.80
CA ARG A 64 6.85 0.88 -9.74
C ARG A 64 5.31 0.91 -9.84
N GLY A 65 4.56 1.79 -9.15
CA GLY A 65 3.10 1.81 -9.33
C GLY A 65 2.31 1.05 -8.26
N TRP A 66 1.07 0.70 -8.58
CA TRP A 66 0.14 -0.03 -7.71
C TRP A 66 0.71 -1.37 -7.21
N TYR A 67 0.46 -1.73 -5.94
CA TYR A 67 1.10 -2.89 -5.30
C TYR A 67 0.13 -3.86 -4.64
N VAL A 68 0.64 -5.06 -4.38
CA VAL A 68 0.00 -6.00 -3.46
C VAL A 68 0.36 -5.56 -2.04
N MET A 69 -0.64 -5.27 -1.21
CA MET A 69 -0.43 -5.08 0.23
C MET A 69 -0.32 -6.46 0.88
N HIS A 70 0.91 -6.90 1.14
CA HIS A 70 1.15 -8.18 1.80
C HIS A 70 0.73 -8.13 3.27
N GLN A 71 0.34 -9.29 3.80
CA GLN A 71 0.03 -9.51 5.22
C GLN A 71 1.27 -9.58 6.12
N CYS A 72 2.46 -9.66 5.54
CA CYS A 72 3.72 -9.76 6.27
C CYS A 72 4.83 -9.07 5.49
N TRP A 73 5.97 -8.88 6.15
CA TRP A 73 7.17 -8.42 5.47
C TRP A 73 7.62 -9.46 4.44
N VAL A 74 7.79 -9.01 3.20
CA VAL A 74 8.36 -9.80 2.10
C VAL A 74 9.44 -8.95 1.43
N ASP A 75 10.66 -9.48 1.38
CA ASP A 75 11.75 -8.86 0.64
C ASP A 75 11.41 -8.83 -0.84
N GLY A 76 11.48 -7.64 -1.45
CA GLY A 76 10.99 -7.42 -2.80
C GLY A 76 9.47 -7.59 -2.96
N GLY A 77 8.68 -7.41 -1.90
CA GLY A 77 7.22 -7.38 -1.91
C GLY A 77 6.64 -5.99 -1.68
N GLY A 78 5.32 -5.85 -1.84
CA GLY A 78 4.62 -4.65 -1.42
C GLY A 78 4.40 -4.63 0.09
N SER A 79 4.72 -3.52 0.74
CA SER A 79 4.67 -3.33 2.18
C SER A 79 3.90 -2.07 2.54
N VAL A 80 3.24 -2.07 3.71
CA VAL A 80 2.57 -0.88 4.27
C VAL A 80 3.57 0.27 4.42
N ASP A 81 3.17 1.48 4.04
CA ASP A 81 4.00 2.68 4.06
C ASP A 81 3.61 3.63 5.20
N GLY A 82 4.57 4.06 6.01
CA GLY A 82 4.37 4.91 7.19
C GLY A 82 4.56 6.40 6.91
N ARG A 83 4.13 6.92 5.75
CA ARG A 83 4.42 8.29 5.29
C ARG A 83 4.00 9.38 6.28
N HIS A 84 2.91 9.18 7.00
CA HIS A 84 2.28 10.23 7.80
C HIS A 84 2.81 10.23 9.24
N ASN A 85 4.12 10.45 9.40
CA ASN A 85 4.81 10.32 10.69
C ASN A 85 4.59 8.93 11.32
N GLY A 86 4.66 7.89 10.49
CA GLY A 86 4.45 6.51 10.89
C GLY A 86 3.00 6.07 10.84
N PHE A 87 2.10 6.84 10.24
CA PHE A 87 0.73 6.41 9.97
C PHE A 87 0.53 6.07 8.49
N ALA A 88 -0.35 5.11 8.23
CA ALA A 88 -0.79 4.68 6.91
C ALA A 88 -2.30 4.89 6.78
N ASN A 89 -2.77 5.42 5.66
CA ASN A 89 -4.20 5.48 5.37
C ASN A 89 -4.68 4.13 4.87
N ILE A 90 -5.75 3.63 5.46
CA ILE A 90 -6.34 2.34 5.16
C ILE A 90 -7.81 2.54 4.83
N LEU A 91 -8.25 2.02 3.69
CA LEU A 91 -9.64 1.83 3.31
C LEU A 91 -10.07 0.44 3.74
N PHE A 92 -11.18 0.36 4.45
CA PHE A 92 -11.76 -0.90 4.94
C PHE A 92 -12.84 -1.43 3.98
N GLY A 93 -13.23 -2.69 4.19
CA GLY A 93 -14.18 -3.41 3.35
C GLY A 93 -15.60 -2.84 3.34
N ASP A 94 -16.01 -2.11 4.38
CA ASP A 94 -17.28 -1.36 4.44
C ASP A 94 -17.21 0.04 3.78
N GLY A 95 -16.03 0.46 3.33
CA GLY A 95 -15.79 1.73 2.67
C GLY A 95 -15.37 2.88 3.59
N HIS A 96 -15.26 2.69 4.90
CA HIS A 96 -14.66 3.72 5.75
C HIS A 96 -13.13 3.75 5.59
N ALA A 97 -12.54 4.91 5.87
CA ALA A 97 -11.09 5.08 5.87
C ALA A 97 -10.60 5.48 7.26
N GLU A 98 -9.49 4.89 7.70
CA GLU A 98 -8.84 5.20 8.97
C GLU A 98 -7.33 5.39 8.75
N SER A 99 -6.70 6.20 9.60
CA SER A 99 -5.24 6.32 9.65
C SER A 99 -4.70 5.43 10.76
N LEU A 100 -3.97 4.38 10.39
CA LEU A 100 -3.44 3.39 11.33
C LEU A 100 -1.95 3.64 11.61
N ASN A 101 -1.57 3.56 12.88
CA ASN A 101 -0.17 3.65 13.28
C ASN A 101 0.59 2.38 12.84
N THR A 102 1.65 2.56 12.07
CA THR A 102 2.53 1.51 11.54
C THR A 102 3.64 1.12 12.52
N ASN A 103 3.77 1.79 13.66
CA ASN A 103 4.88 1.66 14.61
C ASN A 103 6.25 2.07 14.06
N MET A 104 6.29 2.72 12.89
CA MET A 104 7.55 3.15 12.25
C MET A 104 7.95 4.58 12.62
N GLY A 105 7.03 5.36 13.20
CA GLY A 105 7.25 6.77 13.51
C GLY A 105 7.79 7.54 12.30
N SER A 106 8.77 8.42 12.52
CA SER A 106 9.40 9.18 11.44
C SER A 106 10.46 8.39 10.64
N THR A 107 10.53 7.07 10.79
CA THR A 107 11.49 6.25 10.04
C THR A 107 11.15 6.30 8.55
N PRO A 108 12.08 6.71 7.67
CA PRO A 108 11.89 6.65 6.22
C PRO A 108 11.74 5.18 5.75
N ARG A 109 10.86 4.93 4.78
CA ARG A 109 10.57 3.58 4.27
C ARG A 109 11.81 2.84 3.74
N GLU A 110 12.80 3.59 3.27
CA GLU A 110 14.07 3.09 2.74
C GLU A 110 14.93 2.43 3.84
N GLN A 111 14.61 2.71 5.11
CA GLN A 111 15.24 2.11 6.27
C GLN A 111 14.44 0.93 6.84
N TYR A 112 13.35 0.52 6.19
CA TYR A 112 12.58 -0.63 6.63
C TYR A 112 13.36 -1.91 6.32
N THR A 113 13.33 -2.85 7.25
CA THR A 113 14.03 -4.14 7.16
C THR A 113 13.13 -5.26 7.64
N GLY A 114 13.54 -6.52 7.45
CA GLY A 114 12.82 -7.67 7.99
C GLY A 114 12.60 -7.64 9.51
N THR A 115 13.40 -6.88 10.26
CA THR A 115 13.24 -6.70 11.72
C THR A 115 12.66 -5.35 12.13
N LYS A 116 12.72 -4.33 11.25
CA LYS A 116 12.20 -2.98 11.48
C LYS A 116 11.19 -2.64 10.40
N ASN A 117 9.94 -3.04 10.60
CA ASN A 117 8.86 -2.85 9.62
C ASN A 117 7.47 -2.77 10.28
N PRO A 118 6.43 -2.33 9.54
CA PRO A 118 5.08 -2.20 10.06
C PRO A 118 4.43 -3.49 10.60
N TYR A 119 4.85 -4.65 10.09
CA TYR A 119 4.28 -5.95 10.43
C TYR A 119 4.80 -6.53 11.74
N ALA A 120 5.76 -5.85 12.39
CA ALA A 120 6.32 -6.29 13.67
C ALA A 120 5.35 -6.15 14.85
N LYS A 121 4.28 -5.35 14.71
CA LYS A 121 3.30 -5.04 15.77
C LYS A 121 1.90 -4.77 15.19
N ALA A 122 0.89 -4.91 16.04
CA ALA A 122 -0.47 -4.49 15.73
C ALA A 122 -0.53 -3.02 15.24
N PRO A 123 -1.43 -2.69 14.30
CA PRO A 123 -2.52 -3.54 13.77
C PRO A 123 -2.14 -4.39 12.54
N PHE A 124 -0.88 -4.34 12.08
CA PHE A 124 -0.45 -5.00 10.85
C PHE A 124 0.22 -6.37 11.08
N ASP A 125 0.39 -6.80 12.33
CA ASP A 125 0.98 -8.10 12.63
C ASP A 125 0.06 -9.26 12.24
N ASN A 126 0.58 -10.16 11.40
CA ASN A 126 -0.11 -11.38 10.97
C ASN A 126 0.12 -12.57 11.91
N ASN A 127 0.88 -12.40 13.00
CA ASN A 127 1.04 -13.42 14.05
C ASN A 127 -0.14 -13.48 15.02
N SER A 128 -1.14 -12.62 14.84
CA SER A 128 -2.33 -12.59 15.65
C SER A 128 -3.43 -13.41 14.98
N THR A 129 -3.79 -14.57 15.55
CA THR A 129 -5.07 -15.25 15.26
C THR A 129 -6.30 -14.39 15.59
N LEU A 130 -6.08 -13.17 16.13
CA LEU A 130 -7.08 -12.18 16.52
C LEU A 130 -7.13 -10.98 15.57
N ASN A 131 -6.41 -10.98 14.44
CA ASN A 131 -6.48 -9.89 13.45
C ASN A 131 -7.37 -10.28 12.26
N PRO A 132 -8.70 -10.08 12.34
CA PRO A 132 -9.62 -10.24 11.20
C PRO A 132 -9.35 -9.26 10.06
N ARG A 133 -8.33 -8.40 10.22
CA ARG A 133 -8.03 -7.29 9.33
C ARG A 133 -7.41 -7.69 7.99
N TRP A 134 -6.75 -8.85 7.92
CA TRP A 134 -6.10 -9.33 6.70
C TRP A 134 -6.95 -10.28 5.88
N TYR A 135 -7.80 -11.08 6.54
CA TYR A 135 -8.51 -12.17 5.91
C TYR A 135 -10.01 -11.93 5.84
N ALA A 136 -10.54 -12.22 4.66
CA ALA A 136 -11.96 -12.26 4.35
C ALA A 136 -12.47 -13.70 4.48
N ILE A 137 -12.39 -14.33 5.66
CA ILE A 137 -12.91 -15.70 5.81
C ILE A 137 -13.72 -15.82 7.11
N PRO A 138 -14.93 -16.42 7.05
CA PRO A 138 -15.84 -16.61 8.18
C PRO A 138 -15.30 -17.53 9.27
#